data_AF-A0A8T3LTB2-F1
#
_entry.id   AF-A0A8T3LTB2-F1
#
_cell.length_a   1.000
_cell.length_b   1.000
_cell.length_c   1.000
_cell.angle_alpha   90.00
_cell.angle_beta   90.00
_cell.angle_gamma   90.00
#
_symmetry.space_group_name_H-M   'P 1'
#
loop_
_entity.id
_entity.type
_entity.pdbx_description
1 polymer ?
#
loop_
_entity_poly.entity_id
_entity_poly.type
_entity_poly.pdbx_seq_one_letter_code
_entity_poly.pdbx_strand_id
1 'polypeptide(L)'
;VLHTAQPHGVRRPLVMDATVDQRDGYRFVYLLPFGPREIFVEDTYYSDFPTLDIPALTARISAYGRRRGWAVERTSRTESGVLPVVVRGDFDRYWASTGNELAKAGMRAGLFHPTTGYSLPDAIRLASLIGDATDLSHPALVRLTSEHAARTWKHRGFYRLLDTMLFRAAEPSERYRVLQRFYRLDPALVQRFYAGASTRADQLRILSGRPPVPVHRAVRAIAATAHGSG
;
A
#
# COMPACT_ATOMS: atom_id res chain seq x y z
N VAL A 1 8.90 17.32 5.23
CA VAL A 1 9.25 18.33 4.21
C VAL A 1 10.51 19.04 4.64
N LEU A 2 11.58 18.88 3.86
CA LEU A 2 12.89 19.46 4.10
C LEU A 2 13.02 20.77 3.30
N HIS A 3 13.60 21.79 3.93
CA HIS A 3 13.99 23.06 3.31
C HIS A 3 15.51 23.07 3.15
N THR A 4 15.99 23.21 1.92
CA THR A 4 17.43 23.14 1.61
C THR A 4 18.00 24.52 1.29
N ALA A 5 19.23 24.80 1.73
CA ALA A 5 19.90 26.08 1.51
C ALA A 5 20.08 26.40 0.01
N GLN A 6 20.39 25.36 -0.77
CA GLN A 6 20.56 25.42 -2.22
C GLN A 6 19.51 24.54 -2.91
N PRO A 7 19.26 24.73 -4.23
CA PRO A 7 18.32 23.89 -4.94
C PRO A 7 18.67 22.40 -4.85
N HIS A 8 17.73 21.56 -4.44
CA HIS A 8 17.96 20.13 -4.17
C HIS A 8 18.13 19.28 -5.46
N GLY A 9 17.90 19.87 -6.65
CA GLY A 9 18.18 19.25 -7.96
C GLY A 9 17.20 18.17 -8.44
N VAL A 10 16.19 17.82 -7.65
CA VAL A 10 15.17 16.81 -8.00
C VAL A 10 14.09 17.47 -8.87
N ARG A 11 14.10 17.18 -10.17
CA ARG A 11 13.20 17.83 -11.14
C ARG A 11 11.86 17.15 -11.35
N ARG A 12 11.75 15.88 -10.95
CA ARG A 12 10.53 15.06 -11.08
C ARG A 12 10.32 14.26 -9.81
N PRO A 13 9.07 13.95 -9.43
CA PRO A 13 8.83 13.03 -8.33
C PRO A 13 9.56 11.71 -8.56
N LEU A 14 10.21 11.21 -7.51
CA LEU A 14 10.80 9.88 -7.49
C LEU A 14 9.86 8.98 -6.69
N VAL A 15 9.28 8.01 -7.39
CA VAL A 15 8.39 7.01 -6.81
C VAL A 15 9.22 5.76 -6.52
N MET A 16 9.36 5.43 -5.24
CA MET A 16 10.05 4.23 -4.74
C MET A 16 11.54 4.11 -5.11
N ASP A 17 12.39 4.96 -4.53
CA ASP A 17 13.85 4.74 -4.53
C ASP A 17 14.19 3.54 -3.64
N ALA A 18 14.23 2.36 -4.26
CA ALA A 18 14.61 1.11 -3.60
C ALA A 18 16.12 0.82 -3.67
N THR A 19 16.97 1.76 -4.12
CA THR A 19 18.44 1.57 -4.09
C THR A 19 19.03 1.82 -2.69
N VAL A 20 18.18 2.12 -1.72
CA VAL A 20 18.55 2.23 -0.31
C VAL A 20 18.75 0.86 0.32
N ASP A 21 19.55 0.80 1.39
CA ASP A 21 19.72 -0.42 2.17
C ASP A 21 18.36 -1.01 2.58
N GLN A 22 18.15 -2.27 2.19
CA GLN A 22 16.97 -3.04 2.58
C GLN A 22 17.15 -3.51 4.02
N ARG A 23 16.12 -3.29 4.85
CA ARG A 23 16.10 -3.66 6.27
C ARG A 23 14.69 -4.12 6.62
N ASP A 24 14.56 -5.26 7.30
CA ASP A 24 13.30 -5.90 7.74
C ASP A 24 12.38 -6.37 6.61
N GLY A 25 12.22 -5.58 5.55
CA GLY A 25 11.44 -5.93 4.36
C GLY A 25 11.82 -5.09 3.15
N TYR A 26 10.86 -4.94 2.24
CA TYR A 26 11.01 -4.05 1.09
C TYR A 26 10.91 -2.59 1.55
N ARG A 27 12.03 -1.86 1.42
CA ARG A 27 12.19 -0.46 1.82
C ARG A 27 12.47 0.41 0.61
N PHE A 28 11.89 1.60 0.59
CA PHE A 28 12.10 2.58 -0.47
C PHE A 28 11.86 4.01 0.03
N VAL A 29 12.37 4.99 -0.70
CA VAL A 29 12.18 6.42 -0.40
C VAL A 29 11.38 7.12 -1.50
N TYR A 30 10.39 7.94 -1.13
CA TYR A 30 9.75 8.88 -2.06
C TYR A 30 10.39 10.25 -2.00
N LEU A 31 10.49 10.89 -3.16
CA LEU A 31 10.87 12.29 -3.29
C LEU A 31 9.79 13.04 -4.04
N LEU A 32 9.22 14.07 -3.42
CA LEU A 32 8.23 14.94 -4.06
C LEU A 32 8.69 16.40 -3.92
N PRO A 33 9.21 17.02 -4.99
CA PRO A 33 9.64 18.40 -4.96
C PRO A 33 8.42 19.34 -4.98
N PHE A 34 8.35 20.27 -4.02
CA PHE A 34 7.34 21.34 -3.98
C PHE A 34 7.87 22.66 -4.56
N GLY A 35 9.19 22.80 -4.64
CA GLY A 35 9.87 23.90 -5.30
C GLY A 35 11.38 23.64 -5.28
N PRO A 36 12.22 24.53 -5.84
CA PRO A 36 13.66 24.26 -5.98
C PRO A 36 14.37 23.93 -4.66
N ARG A 37 13.89 24.47 -3.53
CA ARG A 37 14.48 24.34 -2.19
C ARG A 37 13.56 23.65 -1.18
N GLU A 38 12.44 23.10 -1.62
CA GLU A 38 11.46 22.46 -0.74
C GLU A 38 11.08 21.09 -1.29
N ILE A 39 11.32 20.06 -0.48
CA ILE A 39 11.12 18.67 -0.89
C ILE A 39 10.51 17.83 0.21
N PHE A 40 9.46 17.09 -0.12
CA PHE A 40 8.95 16.02 0.72
C PHE A 40 9.76 14.75 0.50
N VAL A 41 10.23 14.16 1.60
CA VAL A 41 11.01 12.93 1.63
C VAL A 41 10.30 11.98 2.59
N GLU A 42 9.96 10.79 2.10
CA GLU A 42 9.30 9.76 2.89
C GLU A 42 10.12 8.47 2.83
N ASP A 43 10.40 7.90 3.99
CA ASP A 43 11.08 6.61 4.13
C ASP A 43 10.04 5.56 4.51
N THR A 44 9.78 4.62 3.61
CA THR A 44 8.70 3.63 3.73
C THR A 44 9.27 2.23 3.69
N TYR A 45 8.74 1.33 4.52
CA TYR A 45 9.12 -0.07 4.49
C TYR A 45 7.94 -0.97 4.88
N TYR A 46 7.91 -2.18 4.31
CA TYR A 46 7.06 -3.25 4.79
C TYR A 46 7.66 -3.90 6.05
N SER A 47 6.81 -4.15 7.04
CA SER A 47 7.17 -4.83 8.29
C SER A 47 6.06 -5.78 8.71
N ASP A 48 6.41 -6.79 9.51
CA ASP A 48 5.46 -7.72 10.12
C ASP A 48 4.77 -7.12 11.36
N PHE A 49 5.29 -6.00 11.88
CA PHE A 49 4.82 -5.36 13.10
C PHE A 49 4.38 -3.90 12.85
N PRO A 50 3.40 -3.39 13.60
CA PRO A 50 2.94 -2.01 13.47
C PRO A 50 3.86 -0.99 14.18
N THR A 51 4.97 -1.43 14.76
CA THR A 51 5.87 -0.56 15.50
C THR A 51 6.66 0.34 14.55
N LEU A 52 6.56 1.65 14.74
CA LEU A 52 7.23 2.66 13.93
C LEU A 52 8.26 3.42 14.77
N ASP A 53 9.55 3.20 14.48
CA ASP A 53 10.65 3.92 15.14
C ASP A 53 10.89 5.27 14.45
N ILE A 54 10.13 6.28 14.90
CA ILE A 54 10.18 7.64 14.36
C ILE A 54 11.58 8.26 14.49
N PRO A 55 12.29 8.18 15.63
CA PRO A 55 13.67 8.65 15.73
C PRO A 55 14.61 8.02 14.69
N ALA A 56 14.58 6.70 14.53
CA ALA A 56 15.42 6.02 13.55
C ALA A 56 15.09 6.44 12.10
N LEU A 57 13.81 6.60 11.77
CA LEU A 57 13.38 7.04 10.43
C LEU A 57 13.80 8.49 10.15
N THR A 58 13.67 9.37 11.14
CA THR A 58 14.11 10.77 11.04
C THR A 58 15.62 10.84 10.77
N ALA A 59 16.41 10.03 11.48
CA ALA A 59 17.85 9.92 11.26
C ALA A 59 18.18 9.39 9.86
N ARG A 60 17.42 8.40 9.35
CA ARG A 60 17.60 7.84 8.00
C ARG A 60 17.27 8.84 6.90
N ILE A 61 16.18 9.58 7.02
CA ILE A 61 15.81 10.66 6.08
C ILE A 61 16.89 11.73 6.06
N SER A 62 17.39 12.13 7.23
CA SER A 62 18.49 13.10 7.35
C SER A 62 19.77 12.59 6.68
N ALA A 63 20.13 11.32 6.92
CA ALA A 63 21.29 10.69 6.30
C ALA A 63 21.13 10.56 4.78
N TYR A 64 19.92 10.27 4.30
CA TYR A 64 19.59 10.23 2.88
C TYR A 64 19.80 11.60 2.23
N GLY A 65 19.28 12.68 2.83
CA GLY A 65 19.51 14.04 2.35
C GLY A 65 20.99 14.42 2.30
N ARG A 66 21.77 14.09 3.34
CA ARG A 66 23.22 14.31 3.36
C ARG A 66 23.95 13.58 2.24
N ARG A 67 23.62 12.30 1.96
CA ARG A 67 24.21 11.55 0.85
C ARG A 67 23.89 12.13 -0.52
N ARG A 68 22.76 12.84 -0.64
CA ARG A 68 22.37 13.58 -1.85
C ARG A 68 23.03 14.97 -1.93
N GLY A 69 23.85 15.34 -0.94
CA GLY A 69 24.51 16.66 -0.87
C GLY A 69 23.59 17.80 -0.44
N TRP A 70 22.42 17.49 0.13
CA TRP A 70 21.47 18.53 0.55
C TRP A 70 21.88 19.13 1.89
N ALA A 71 22.17 20.42 1.89
CA ALA A 71 22.27 21.23 3.09
C ALA A 71 20.86 21.59 3.58
N VAL A 72 20.31 20.79 4.50
CA VAL A 72 18.98 21.02 5.08
C VAL A 72 19.07 22.08 6.17
N GLU A 73 18.31 23.16 6.04
CA GLU A 73 18.26 24.26 7.02
C GLU A 73 17.18 24.04 8.07
N ARG A 74 16.02 23.52 7.65
CA ARG A 74 14.88 23.26 8.54
C ARG A 74 13.94 22.20 7.96
N THR A 75 13.02 21.76 8.81
CA THR A 75 11.90 20.88 8.46
C THR A 75 10.59 21.59 8.78
N SER A 76 9.67 21.71 7.82
CA SER A 76 8.41 22.46 8.03
C SER A 76 7.21 21.59 8.42
N ARG A 77 7.15 20.35 7.91
CA ARG A 77 6.06 19.40 8.14
C ARG A 77 6.61 17.98 8.27
N THR A 78 6.11 17.24 9.24
CA THR A 78 6.43 15.82 9.47
C THR A 78 5.15 15.03 9.59
N GLU A 79 5.13 13.88 8.95
CA GLU A 79 4.03 12.91 9.01
C GLU A 79 4.62 11.53 9.30
N SER A 80 3.83 10.72 9.98
CA SER A 80 4.17 9.34 10.31
C SER A 80 2.89 8.53 10.31
N GLY A 81 2.96 7.30 9.83
CA GLY A 81 1.80 6.44 9.76
C GLY A 81 2.18 4.99 9.49
N VAL A 82 1.26 4.11 9.83
CA VAL A 82 1.33 2.68 9.53
C VAL A 82 0.10 2.35 8.73
N LEU A 83 0.30 1.82 7.52
CA LEU A 83 -0.79 1.42 6.64
C LEU A 83 -0.93 -0.10 6.69
N PRO A 84 -2.15 -0.64 6.74
CA PRO A 84 -2.35 -2.07 6.78
C PRO A 84 -2.01 -2.70 5.42
N VAL A 85 -1.28 -3.81 5.46
CA VAL A 85 -1.21 -4.77 4.35
C VAL A 85 -2.09 -5.97 4.70
N VAL A 86 -3.07 -6.27 3.86
CA VAL A 86 -4.13 -7.24 4.21
C VAL A 86 -3.90 -8.57 3.52
N VAL A 87 -3.46 -9.55 4.30
CA VAL A 87 -3.25 -10.93 3.80
C VAL A 87 -4.57 -11.73 3.72
N ARG A 88 -5.54 -11.46 4.60
CA ARG A 88 -6.86 -12.12 4.65
C ARG A 88 -7.82 -11.35 5.56
N GLY A 89 -9.09 -11.75 5.59
CA GLY A 89 -10.07 -11.26 6.56
C GLY A 89 -11.47 -11.80 6.29
N ASP A 90 -12.29 -11.80 7.33
CA ASP A 90 -13.74 -11.98 7.24
C ASP A 90 -14.37 -10.59 7.11
N PHE A 91 -14.95 -10.31 5.93
CA PHE A 91 -15.52 -9.00 5.65
C PHE A 91 -16.77 -8.74 6.48
N ASP A 92 -17.63 -9.74 6.68
CA ASP A 92 -18.90 -9.56 7.37
C ASP A 92 -18.65 -9.32 8.86
N ARG A 93 -17.72 -10.07 9.46
CA ARG A 93 -17.28 -9.84 10.84
C ARG A 93 -16.58 -8.49 11.00
N TYR A 94 -15.72 -8.12 10.06
CA TYR A 94 -15.06 -6.81 10.07
C TYR A 94 -16.08 -5.67 9.96
N TRP A 95 -17.03 -5.79 9.03
CA TRP A 95 -18.11 -4.83 8.86
C TRP A 95 -18.94 -4.74 10.14
N ALA A 96 -19.29 -5.84 10.80
CA ALA A 96 -20.05 -5.82 12.05
C ALA A 96 -19.28 -5.24 13.26
N SER A 97 -17.95 -5.12 13.19
CA SER A 97 -17.10 -4.75 14.35
C SER A 97 -17.39 -3.38 14.98
N THR A 98 -18.07 -2.49 14.26
CA THR A 98 -18.51 -1.18 14.76
C THR A 98 -20.02 -0.98 14.58
N GLY A 99 -20.78 -2.07 14.50
CA GLY A 99 -22.21 -2.07 14.20
C GLY A 99 -22.51 -2.01 12.69
N ASN A 100 -23.71 -2.48 12.33
CA ASN A 100 -24.20 -2.55 10.94
C ASN A 100 -25.09 -1.36 10.56
N GLU A 101 -25.52 -0.57 11.54
CA GLU A 101 -26.41 0.59 11.33
C GLU A 101 -25.68 1.81 10.76
N LEU A 102 -24.35 1.80 10.65
CA LEU A 102 -23.59 2.95 10.19
C LEU A 102 -23.13 2.77 8.75
N ALA A 103 -23.40 3.78 7.91
CA ALA A 103 -22.73 3.93 6.63
C ALA A 103 -21.23 4.16 6.88
N LYS A 104 -20.37 3.47 6.12
CA LYS A 104 -18.92 3.52 6.32
C LYS A 104 -18.23 4.01 5.05
N ALA A 105 -17.15 4.75 5.24
CA ALA A 105 -16.30 5.23 4.15
C ALA A 105 -14.81 5.01 4.46
N GLY A 106 -13.99 5.10 3.42
CA GLY A 106 -12.53 5.00 3.52
C GLY A 106 -12.05 3.71 4.18
N MET A 107 -10.97 3.80 4.94
CA MET A 107 -10.34 2.65 5.60
C MET A 107 -11.32 1.86 6.48
N ARG A 108 -12.27 2.55 7.14
CA ARG A 108 -13.27 1.94 8.03
C ARG A 108 -14.32 1.09 7.30
N ALA A 109 -14.48 1.30 6.00
CA ALA A 109 -15.27 0.47 5.11
C ALA A 109 -14.46 -0.66 4.46
N GLY A 110 -13.17 -0.82 4.81
CA GLY A 110 -12.28 -1.75 4.10
C GLY A 110 -11.92 -1.28 2.68
N LEU A 111 -12.11 0.02 2.38
CA LEU A 111 -11.91 0.60 1.06
C LEU A 111 -10.50 1.16 0.90
N PHE A 112 -9.57 0.26 0.58
CA PHE A 112 -8.18 0.56 0.26
C PHE A 112 -7.52 -0.59 -0.51
N HIS A 113 -6.42 -0.32 -1.19
CA HIS A 113 -5.65 -1.32 -1.91
C HIS A 113 -4.89 -2.25 -0.93
N PRO A 114 -5.13 -3.58 -0.91
CA PRO A 114 -4.59 -4.48 0.11
C PRO A 114 -3.06 -4.46 0.22
N THR A 115 -2.34 -4.40 -0.90
CA THR A 115 -0.87 -4.44 -0.92
C THR A 115 -0.19 -3.11 -0.62
N THR A 116 -0.83 -1.97 -0.93
CA THR A 116 -0.17 -0.64 -0.86
C THR A 116 -0.74 0.24 0.26
N GLY A 117 -1.91 -0.12 0.80
CA GLY A 117 -2.63 0.70 1.78
C GLY A 117 -3.27 1.97 1.21
N TYR A 118 -3.18 2.20 -0.10
CA TYR A 118 -3.73 3.42 -0.72
C TYR A 118 -5.25 3.41 -0.72
N SER A 119 -5.85 4.50 -0.25
CA SER A 119 -7.30 4.65 -0.08
C SER A 119 -7.92 5.79 -0.88
N LEU A 120 -7.12 6.74 -1.38
CA LEU A 120 -7.61 7.92 -2.10
C LEU A 120 -8.49 7.56 -3.32
N PRO A 121 -8.11 6.61 -4.21
CA PRO A 121 -8.98 6.25 -5.33
C PRO A 121 -10.35 5.72 -4.88
N ASP A 122 -10.42 4.99 -3.77
CA ASP A 122 -11.69 4.48 -3.26
C ASP A 122 -12.53 5.54 -2.57
N ALA A 123 -11.88 6.48 -1.87
CA ALA A 123 -12.57 7.65 -1.31
C ALA A 123 -13.26 8.46 -2.42
N ILE A 124 -12.59 8.68 -3.55
CA ILE A 124 -13.17 9.38 -4.71
C ILE A 124 -14.32 8.56 -5.32
N ARG A 125 -14.12 7.25 -5.57
CA ARG A 125 -15.18 6.39 -6.14
C ARG A 125 -16.43 6.34 -5.26
N LEU A 126 -16.26 6.24 -3.94
CA LEU A 126 -17.38 6.23 -3.01
C LEU A 126 -18.08 7.60 -2.98
N ALA A 127 -17.32 8.69 -2.99
CA ALA A 127 -17.88 10.04 -3.05
C ALA A 127 -18.71 10.25 -4.32
N SER A 128 -18.21 9.82 -5.49
CA SER A 128 -18.99 9.84 -6.74
C SER A 128 -20.25 8.97 -6.64
N LEU A 129 -20.13 7.74 -6.11
CA LEU A 129 -21.28 6.85 -5.94
C LEU A 129 -22.37 7.44 -5.04
N ILE A 130 -21.98 8.12 -3.97
CA ILE A 130 -22.93 8.83 -3.08
C ILE A 130 -23.50 10.07 -3.78
N GLY A 131 -22.68 10.81 -4.53
CA GLY A 131 -23.11 11.99 -5.29
C GLY A 131 -24.14 11.68 -6.37
N ASP A 132 -24.06 10.49 -6.98
CA ASP A 132 -25.00 10.02 -8.00
C ASP A 132 -26.26 9.34 -7.41
N ALA A 133 -26.33 9.17 -6.09
CA ALA A 133 -27.45 8.49 -5.44
C ALA A 133 -28.70 9.37 -5.38
N THR A 134 -29.85 8.82 -5.77
CA THR A 134 -31.15 9.53 -5.71
C THR A 134 -31.80 9.50 -4.33
N ASP A 135 -31.37 8.60 -3.46
CA ASP A 135 -31.84 8.45 -2.08
C ASP A 135 -30.66 8.49 -1.10
N LEU A 136 -30.59 9.58 -0.34
CA LEU A 136 -29.57 9.83 0.68
C LEU A 136 -30.09 9.58 2.10
N SER A 137 -31.23 8.89 2.24
CA SER A 137 -31.71 8.46 3.55
C SER A 137 -30.69 7.57 4.25
N HIS A 138 -30.71 7.58 5.57
CA HIS A 138 -29.79 6.79 6.37
C HIS A 138 -29.79 5.29 5.99
N PRO A 139 -30.93 4.59 5.89
CA PRO A 139 -30.95 3.18 5.47
C PRO A 139 -30.40 2.95 4.06
N ALA A 140 -30.63 3.89 3.13
CA ALA A 140 -30.11 3.79 1.77
C ALA A 140 -28.59 3.93 1.72
N LEU A 141 -28.01 4.86 2.49
CA LEU A 141 -26.55 5.04 2.57
C LEU A 141 -25.85 3.86 3.25
N VAL A 142 -26.45 3.29 4.30
CA VAL A 142 -25.94 2.06 4.94
C VAL A 142 -25.84 0.92 3.92
N ARG A 143 -26.92 0.69 3.16
CA ARG A 143 -26.94 -0.33 2.10
C ARG A 143 -25.95 -0.03 0.98
N LEU A 144 -25.95 1.19 0.44
CA LEU A 144 -25.09 1.59 -0.67
C LEU A 144 -23.60 1.43 -0.33
N THR A 145 -23.19 1.90 0.85
CA THR A 145 -21.78 1.81 1.28
C THR A 145 -21.36 0.37 1.59
N SER A 146 -22.19 -0.40 2.29
CA SER A 146 -21.90 -1.81 2.62
C SER A 146 -21.78 -2.67 1.37
N GLU A 147 -22.71 -2.55 0.43
CA GLU A 147 -22.66 -3.32 -0.82
C GLU A 147 -21.45 -2.95 -1.68
N HIS A 148 -21.13 -1.65 -1.78
CA HIS A 148 -19.94 -1.20 -2.52
C HIS A 148 -18.65 -1.76 -1.90
N ALA A 149 -18.55 -1.71 -0.57
CA ALA A 149 -17.43 -2.27 0.17
C ALA A 149 -17.32 -3.80 0.00
N ALA A 150 -18.44 -4.53 0.10
CA ALA A 150 -18.47 -5.98 -0.07
C ALA A 150 -18.03 -6.41 -1.48
N ARG A 151 -18.55 -5.73 -2.52
CA ARG A 151 -18.14 -5.96 -3.92
C ARG A 151 -16.64 -5.71 -4.09
N THR A 152 -16.15 -4.57 -3.58
CA THR A 152 -14.73 -4.19 -3.67
C THR A 152 -13.84 -5.19 -2.94
N TRP A 153 -14.24 -5.64 -1.74
CA TRP A 153 -13.54 -6.67 -0.99
C TRP A 153 -13.42 -7.98 -1.77
N LYS A 154 -14.52 -8.46 -2.37
CA LYS A 154 -14.52 -9.69 -3.19
C LYS A 154 -13.60 -9.56 -4.40
N HIS A 155 -13.69 -8.45 -5.14
CA HIS A 155 -12.84 -8.19 -6.30
C HIS A 155 -11.34 -8.17 -5.97
N ARG A 156 -10.98 -7.80 -4.74
CA ARG A 156 -9.59 -7.67 -4.31
C ARG A 156 -8.99 -8.93 -3.68
N GLY A 157 -9.65 -10.09 -3.81
CA GLY A 157 -9.14 -11.37 -3.32
C GLY A 157 -7.74 -11.72 -3.85
N PHE A 158 -7.46 -11.40 -5.10
CA PHE A 158 -6.13 -11.63 -5.70
C PHE A 158 -5.00 -10.88 -4.96
N TYR A 159 -5.21 -9.63 -4.56
CA TYR A 159 -4.18 -8.85 -3.87
C TYR A 159 -3.90 -9.43 -2.48
N ARG A 160 -4.93 -9.84 -1.76
CA ARG A 160 -4.76 -10.51 -0.45
C ARG A 160 -4.02 -11.85 -0.57
N LEU A 161 -4.27 -12.59 -1.65
CA LEU A 161 -3.51 -13.80 -1.99
C LEU A 161 -2.03 -13.47 -2.24
N LEU A 162 -1.75 -12.42 -3.01
CA LEU A 162 -0.38 -11.97 -3.27
C LEU A 162 0.32 -11.55 -1.97
N ASP A 163 -0.36 -10.78 -1.11
CA ASP A 163 0.17 -10.34 0.18
C ASP A 163 0.44 -11.55 1.09
N THR A 164 -0.43 -12.56 1.07
CA THR A 164 -0.20 -13.84 1.78
C THR A 164 1.10 -14.50 1.31
N MET A 165 1.35 -14.57 0.00
CA MET A 165 2.60 -15.13 -0.51
C MET A 165 3.80 -14.25 -0.11
N LEU A 166 3.69 -12.93 -0.21
CA LEU A 166 4.76 -11.98 0.08
C LEU A 166 5.18 -12.01 1.55
N PHE A 167 4.22 -12.11 2.47
CA PHE A 167 4.50 -12.02 3.90
C PHE A 167 4.69 -13.39 4.57
N ARG A 168 4.02 -14.45 4.09
CA ARG A 168 4.06 -15.78 4.74
C ARG A 168 4.94 -16.80 4.01
N ALA A 169 5.28 -16.59 2.75
CA ALA A 169 6.10 -17.53 2.01
C ALA A 169 7.53 -17.02 1.79
N ALA A 170 7.72 -15.72 1.55
CA ALA A 170 9.04 -15.13 1.34
C ALA A 170 9.75 -14.84 2.66
N GLU A 171 11.06 -15.12 2.72
CA GLU A 171 11.91 -14.62 3.79
C GLU A 171 11.88 -13.08 3.79
N PRO A 172 11.79 -12.40 4.95
CA PRO A 172 11.63 -10.93 4.99
C PRO A 172 12.71 -10.17 4.21
N SER A 173 13.97 -10.62 4.32
CA SER A 173 15.13 -10.05 3.59
C SER A 173 15.08 -10.24 2.07
N GLU A 174 14.23 -11.15 1.58
CA GLU A 174 14.11 -11.50 0.17
C GLU A 174 12.87 -10.88 -0.50
N ARG A 175 11.98 -10.26 0.29
CA ARG A 175 10.75 -9.62 -0.20
C ARG A 175 11.03 -8.60 -1.31
N TYR A 176 12.13 -7.85 -1.23
CA TYR A 176 12.49 -6.86 -2.26
C TYR A 176 12.67 -7.51 -3.65
N ARG A 177 13.11 -8.77 -3.74
CA ARG A 177 13.28 -9.45 -5.04
C ARG A 177 11.94 -9.68 -5.74
N VAL A 178 10.88 -9.91 -4.97
CA VAL A 178 9.51 -10.04 -5.49
C VAL A 178 9.08 -8.72 -6.14
N LEU A 179 9.27 -7.60 -5.44
CA LEU A 179 8.89 -6.27 -5.93
C LEU A 179 9.79 -5.80 -7.08
N GLN A 180 11.11 -6.05 -7.00
CA GLN A 180 12.05 -5.75 -8.08
C GLN A 180 11.65 -6.46 -9.38
N ARG A 181 11.22 -7.72 -9.29
CA ARG A 181 10.71 -8.46 -10.45
C ARG A 181 9.39 -7.87 -10.95
N PHE A 182 8.47 -7.51 -10.05
CA PHE A 182 7.20 -6.89 -10.39
C PHE A 182 7.39 -5.59 -11.19
N TYR A 183 8.32 -4.72 -10.80
CA TYR A 183 8.62 -3.48 -11.54
C TYR A 183 9.31 -3.67 -12.89
N ARG A 184 9.68 -4.90 -13.27
CA ARG A 184 10.16 -5.22 -14.62
C ARG A 184 9.04 -5.69 -15.55
N LEU A 185 7.81 -5.81 -15.05
CA LEU A 185 6.65 -6.12 -15.87
C LEU A 185 6.23 -4.91 -16.71
N ASP A 186 5.31 -5.14 -17.65
CA ASP A 186 4.75 -4.11 -18.50
C ASP A 186 4.18 -2.93 -17.67
N PRO A 187 4.51 -1.68 -18.00
CA PRO A 187 4.05 -0.51 -17.24
C PRO A 187 2.52 -0.40 -17.14
N ALA A 188 1.77 -0.81 -18.16
CA ALA A 188 0.31 -0.76 -18.13
C ALA A 188 -0.27 -1.82 -17.17
N LEU A 189 0.38 -2.98 -17.04
CA LEU A 189 0.04 -3.96 -16.00
C LEU A 189 0.29 -3.39 -14.61
N VAL A 190 1.46 -2.78 -14.39
CA VAL A 190 1.81 -2.16 -13.09
C VAL A 190 0.81 -1.05 -12.75
N GLN A 191 0.41 -0.23 -13.72
CA GLN A 191 -0.62 0.80 -13.53
C GLN A 191 -1.97 0.20 -13.11
N ARG A 192 -2.44 -0.87 -13.78
CA ARG A 192 -3.69 -1.54 -13.40
C ARG A 192 -3.61 -2.17 -12.01
N PHE A 193 -2.45 -2.70 -11.64
CA PHE A 193 -2.20 -3.20 -10.29
C PHE A 193 -2.44 -2.08 -9.26
N TYR A 194 -1.75 -0.95 -9.40
CA TYR A 194 -1.92 0.20 -8.50
C TYR A 194 -3.35 0.78 -8.47
N ALA A 195 -4.09 0.67 -9.58
CA ALA A 195 -5.49 1.09 -9.65
C ALA A 195 -6.46 0.14 -8.92
N GLY A 196 -5.99 -1.04 -8.48
CA GLY A 196 -6.83 -2.10 -7.93
C GLY A 196 -7.69 -2.81 -8.98
N ALA A 197 -7.24 -2.79 -10.25
CA ALA A 197 -7.99 -3.23 -11.43
C ALA A 197 -7.23 -4.29 -12.27
N SER A 198 -6.43 -5.14 -11.64
CA SER A 198 -5.67 -6.20 -12.32
C SER A 198 -6.61 -7.19 -13.00
N THR A 199 -6.43 -7.37 -14.32
CA THR A 199 -7.16 -8.37 -15.10
C THR A 199 -6.69 -9.79 -14.77
N ARG A 200 -7.44 -10.82 -15.17
CA ARG A 200 -7.00 -12.21 -15.00
C ARG A 200 -5.67 -12.50 -15.71
N ALA A 201 -5.43 -11.87 -16.86
CA ALA A 201 -4.16 -11.96 -17.58
C ALA A 201 -3.01 -11.31 -16.79
N ASP A 202 -3.26 -10.15 -16.16
CA ASP A 202 -2.28 -9.50 -15.28
C ASP A 202 -1.95 -10.40 -14.08
N GLN A 203 -2.97 -10.97 -13.44
CA GLN A 203 -2.81 -11.86 -12.30
C GLN A 203 -1.95 -13.08 -12.66
N LEU A 204 -2.24 -13.72 -13.80
CA LEU A 204 -1.43 -14.82 -14.31
C LEU A 204 0.00 -14.37 -14.60
N ARG A 205 0.18 -13.21 -15.24
CA ARG A 205 1.51 -12.69 -15.59
C ARG A 205 2.35 -12.37 -14.35
N ILE A 206 1.75 -11.79 -13.32
CA ILE A 206 2.39 -11.50 -12.03
C ILE A 206 2.89 -12.80 -11.39
N LEU A 207 2.08 -13.86 -11.43
CA LEU A 207 2.43 -15.16 -10.85
C LEU A 207 3.36 -16.01 -11.74
N SER A 208 3.34 -15.80 -13.06
CA SER A 208 4.10 -16.58 -14.06
C SER A 208 5.61 -16.43 -13.95
N GLY A 209 6.42 -17.40 -14.38
CA GLY A 209 7.89 -17.32 -14.36
C GLY A 209 8.51 -17.83 -13.06
N ARG A 210 9.85 -17.82 -12.95
CA ARG A 210 10.56 -18.38 -11.79
C ARG A 210 10.10 -17.68 -10.51
N PRO A 211 9.42 -18.38 -9.59
CA PRO A 211 8.83 -17.73 -8.45
C PRO A 211 9.96 -17.26 -7.52
N PRO A 212 9.90 -16.02 -7.00
CA PRO A 212 10.91 -15.49 -6.08
C PRO A 212 10.91 -16.24 -4.73
N VAL A 213 9.92 -17.10 -4.53
CA VAL A 213 9.71 -17.93 -3.34
C VAL A 213 9.48 -19.37 -3.79
N PRO A 214 9.99 -20.40 -3.08
CA PRO A 214 9.71 -21.79 -3.43
C PRO A 214 8.20 -22.10 -3.48
N VAL A 215 7.73 -22.75 -4.56
CA VAL A 215 6.30 -23.03 -4.81
C VAL A 215 5.62 -23.74 -3.64
N HIS A 216 6.30 -24.71 -3.02
CA HIS A 216 5.77 -25.45 -1.87
C HIS A 216 5.49 -24.55 -0.66
N ARG A 217 6.30 -23.49 -0.43
CA ARG A 217 6.05 -22.51 0.64
C ARG A 217 4.84 -21.65 0.32
N ALA A 218 4.68 -21.23 -0.92
CA ALA A 218 3.51 -20.48 -1.37
C ALA A 218 2.23 -21.32 -1.21
N VAL A 219 2.22 -22.57 -1.68
CA VAL A 219 1.08 -23.49 -1.54
C VAL A 219 0.75 -23.74 -0.07
N ARG A 220 1.75 -24.02 0.78
CA ARG A 220 1.55 -24.20 2.23
C ARG A 220 0.98 -22.94 2.90
N ALA A 221 1.48 -21.75 2.53
CA ALA A 221 0.96 -20.48 3.06
C ALA A 221 -0.51 -20.25 2.69
N ILE A 222 -0.90 -20.60 1.46
CA ILE A 222 -2.28 -20.50 0.95
C ILE A 222 -3.17 -21.57 1.60
N ALA A 223 -2.69 -22.81 1.73
CA ALA A 223 -3.44 -23.89 2.36
C ALA A 223 -3.65 -23.62 3.87
N ALA A 224 -2.62 -23.15 4.58
CA ALA A 224 -2.72 -22.74 5.97
C ALA A 224 -3.61 -21.51 6.18
N THR A 225 -3.86 -20.71 5.13
CA THR A 225 -4.84 -19.62 5.18
C THR A 225 -6.26 -20.07 4.82
N ALA A 226 -6.43 -21.11 4.00
CA ALA A 226 -7.74 -21.70 3.67
C ALA A 226 -8.36 -22.51 4.82
N HIS A 227 -7.54 -23.09 5.71
CA HIS A 227 -7.99 -23.90 6.85
C HIS A 227 -8.09 -23.12 8.18
N GLY A 228 -7.82 -21.81 8.16
CA GLY A 228 -7.85 -20.94 9.34
C GLY A 228 -9.15 -20.16 9.45
N SER A 229 -10.26 -20.87 9.70
CA SER A 229 -11.52 -20.29 10.17
C SER A 229 -11.40 -20.03 11.68
N GLY A 230 -11.20 -18.77 12.07
CA GLY A 230 -11.11 -18.35 13.47
C GLY A 230 -10.91 -16.85 13.62
#